data_AF-A0A813LL76-F1
#
_entry.id   AF-A0A813LL76-F1
#
_cell.length_a   1.000
_cell.length_b   1.000
_cell.length_c   1.000
_cell.angle_alpha   90.00
_cell.angle_beta   90.00
_cell.angle_gamma   90.00
#
_symmetry.space_group_name_H-M   'P 1'
#
loop_
_entity.id
_entity.type
_entity.pdbx_description
1 polymer ?
#
loop_
_entity_poly.entity_id
_entity_poly.type
_entity_poly.pdbx_seq_one_letter_code
_entity_poly.pdbx_strand_id
1 'polypeptide(L)'
;MTSLTLLDSLGDGLSPGGISTHGFYARCLRRILRIPASYYSRVSNKTVLDRADSKQLSQQLLAQQPRYFGKLALRSNGPARDSVFRPGAIFLAERAGLRPRGLPRDIWGEQVFKHAVLAAGGADQLVQLLSPGASLRTWRCKARIYAFEL
;
A
#
# COMPACT_ATOMS: atom_id res chain seq x y z
N MET A 1 -22.66 10.89 -1.71
CA MET A 1 -22.44 9.76 -2.65
C MET A 1 -21.43 10.18 -3.71
N THR A 2 -20.16 10.34 -3.31
CA THR A 2 -19.08 10.85 -4.17
C THR A 2 -17.75 10.38 -3.56
N SER A 3 -17.40 9.10 -3.77
CA SER A 3 -16.10 8.58 -3.31
C SER A 3 -15.59 7.33 -4.04
N LEU A 4 -16.23 6.90 -5.14
CA LEU A 4 -15.77 5.72 -5.89
C LEU A 4 -14.95 6.05 -7.15
N THR A 5 -14.92 7.31 -7.61
CA THR A 5 -14.20 7.69 -8.84
C THR A 5 -12.72 8.04 -8.61
N LEU A 6 -12.30 8.26 -7.37
CA LEU A 6 -10.91 8.67 -7.05
C LEU A 6 -9.97 7.47 -6.86
N LEU A 7 -10.51 6.28 -6.57
CA LEU A 7 -9.74 5.03 -6.44
C LEU A 7 -9.41 4.39 -7.80
N ASP A 8 -10.27 4.53 -8.81
CA ASP A 8 -9.96 4.04 -10.16
C ASP A 8 -8.83 4.86 -10.82
N SER A 9 -8.73 6.15 -10.49
CA SER A 9 -7.67 7.03 -11.04
C SER A 9 -6.27 6.79 -10.43
N LEU A 10 -6.17 6.04 -9.33
CA LEU A 10 -4.89 5.65 -8.70
C LEU A 10 -4.46 4.22 -9.09
N GLY A 11 -5.32 3.46 -9.79
CA GLY A 11 -5.07 2.09 -10.22
C GLY A 11 -4.43 1.96 -11.61
N ASP A 12 -4.56 2.97 -12.47
CA ASP A 12 -4.22 2.89 -13.91
C ASP A 12 -2.78 3.30 -14.27
N GLY A 13 -1.92 3.58 -13.28
CA GLY A 13 -0.51 3.97 -13.50
C GLY A 13 0.48 2.84 -13.77
N LEU A 14 0.05 1.57 -13.72
CA LEU A 14 0.97 0.42 -13.80
C LEU A 14 1.17 -0.10 -15.23
N SER A 15 2.14 0.50 -15.92
CA SER A 15 2.94 -0.01 -17.06
C SER A 15 2.24 -0.81 -18.19
N PRO A 16 2.32 -0.36 -19.46
CA PRO A 16 1.69 -1.00 -20.62
C PRO A 16 2.40 -2.30 -21.11
N GLY A 17 2.93 -3.11 -20.20
CA GLY A 17 3.59 -4.38 -20.55
C GLY A 17 3.80 -5.36 -19.39
N GLY A 18 3.28 -5.06 -18.21
CA GLY A 18 3.39 -5.92 -17.02
C GLY A 18 2.09 -6.66 -16.76
N ILE A 19 2.20 -7.92 -16.33
CA ILE A 19 1.06 -8.65 -15.74
C ILE A 19 0.43 -7.75 -14.65
N SER A 20 -0.85 -7.44 -14.78
CA SER A 20 -1.56 -6.69 -13.73
C SER A 20 -1.44 -7.44 -12.40
N THR A 21 -1.07 -6.74 -11.33
CA THR A 21 -0.90 -7.31 -9.98
C THR A 21 -2.14 -8.09 -9.53
N HIS A 22 -3.33 -7.61 -9.90
CA HIS A 22 -4.62 -8.29 -9.75
C HIS A 22 -4.70 -9.61 -10.53
N GLY A 23 -4.23 -9.63 -11.78
CA GLY A 23 -4.19 -10.84 -12.60
C GLY A 23 -3.20 -11.87 -12.08
N PHE A 24 -2.05 -11.45 -11.54
CA PHE A 24 -1.12 -12.35 -10.85
C PHE A 24 -1.77 -12.96 -9.60
N TYR A 25 -2.35 -12.14 -8.73
CA TYR A 25 -2.99 -12.60 -7.49
C TYR A 25 -4.13 -13.59 -7.77
N ALA A 26 -5.00 -13.27 -8.74
CA ALA A 26 -6.10 -14.16 -9.11
C ALA A 26 -5.61 -15.48 -9.75
N ARG A 27 -4.43 -15.52 -10.40
CA ARG A 27 -3.84 -16.78 -10.87
C ARG A 27 -3.32 -17.63 -9.71
N CYS A 28 -2.70 -17.03 -8.70
CA CYS A 28 -2.29 -17.74 -7.49
C CYS A 28 -3.50 -18.36 -6.77
N LEU A 29 -4.57 -17.59 -6.58
CA LEU A 29 -5.79 -18.09 -5.94
C LEU A 29 -6.44 -19.22 -6.72
N ARG A 30 -6.49 -19.15 -8.06
CA ARG A 30 -6.99 -20.25 -8.90
C ARG A 30 -6.22 -21.55 -8.66
N ARG A 31 -4.90 -21.47 -8.52
CA ARG A 31 -4.05 -22.65 -8.25
C ARG A 31 -4.39 -23.27 -6.88
N ILE A 32 -4.59 -22.44 -5.85
CA ILE A 32 -4.96 -22.90 -4.50
C ILE A 32 -6.36 -23.55 -4.51
N LEU A 33 -7.33 -22.91 -5.17
CA LEU A 33 -8.71 -23.37 -5.27
C LEU A 33 -8.93 -24.47 -6.32
N ARG A 34 -7.86 -24.93 -6.99
CA ARG A 34 -7.91 -25.91 -8.09
C ARG A 34 -8.88 -25.52 -9.22
N ILE A 35 -9.01 -24.23 -9.52
CA ILE A 35 -9.81 -23.70 -10.63
C ILE A 35 -8.93 -23.67 -11.89
N PRO A 36 -9.38 -24.21 -13.04
CA PRO A 36 -8.64 -24.12 -14.30
C PRO A 36 -8.37 -22.67 -14.71
N ALA A 37 -7.35 -22.46 -15.54
CA ALA A 37 -7.01 -21.12 -16.04
C ALA A 37 -8.24 -20.41 -16.62
N SER A 38 -8.27 -19.07 -16.54
CA SER A 38 -9.43 -18.25 -16.92
C SER A 38 -9.93 -18.53 -18.34
N TYR A 39 -9.01 -18.85 -19.26
CA TYR A 39 -9.32 -19.22 -20.63
C TYR A 39 -10.25 -20.45 -20.73
N TYR A 40 -10.03 -21.46 -19.90
CA TYR A 40 -10.81 -22.70 -19.90
C TYR A 40 -12.03 -22.61 -18.98
N SER A 41 -11.87 -22.07 -17.78
CA SER A 41 -12.94 -22.07 -16.77
C SER A 41 -13.99 -20.98 -17.00
N ARG A 42 -13.66 -19.92 -17.76
CA ARG A 42 -14.48 -18.69 -17.91
C ARG A 42 -14.89 -18.05 -16.58
N VAL A 43 -14.24 -18.43 -15.47
CA VAL A 43 -14.51 -17.88 -14.14
C VAL A 43 -13.81 -16.54 -14.01
N SER A 44 -14.59 -15.49 -13.72
CA SER A 44 -14.09 -14.13 -13.53
C SER A 44 -13.14 -14.03 -12.32
N ASN A 45 -12.23 -13.05 -12.32
CA ASN A 45 -11.35 -12.80 -11.16
C ASN A 45 -12.14 -12.46 -9.90
N LYS A 46 -13.28 -11.76 -10.04
CA LYS A 46 -14.20 -11.45 -8.94
C LYS A 46 -14.71 -12.72 -8.28
N THR A 47 -15.22 -13.66 -9.07
CA THR A 47 -15.72 -14.95 -8.57
C THR A 47 -14.63 -15.78 -7.87
N VAL A 48 -13.38 -15.71 -8.34
CA VAL A 48 -12.24 -16.38 -7.68
C VAL A 48 -11.98 -15.77 -6.30
N LEU A 49 -12.03 -14.44 -6.18
CA LEU A 49 -11.85 -13.73 -4.92
C LEU A 49 -12.98 -14.04 -3.93
N ASP A 50 -14.23 -14.01 -4.40
CA ASP A 50 -15.42 -14.34 -3.60
C ASP A 50 -15.33 -15.78 -3.06
N ARG A 51 -14.91 -16.74 -3.90
CA ARG A 51 -14.71 -18.14 -3.46
C ARG A 51 -13.54 -18.32 -2.49
N ALA A 52 -12.54 -17.45 -2.56
CA ALA A 52 -11.41 -17.47 -1.64
C ALA A 52 -11.71 -16.72 -0.33
N ASP A 53 -12.90 -16.13 -0.18
CA ASP A 53 -13.25 -15.17 0.87
C ASP A 53 -12.16 -14.10 1.06
N SER A 54 -11.63 -13.60 -0.07
CA SER A 54 -10.45 -12.74 -0.08
C SER A 54 -10.72 -11.42 -0.77
N LYS A 55 -10.22 -10.34 -0.15
CA LYS A 55 -10.21 -9.00 -0.75
C LYS A 55 -9.19 -8.89 -1.87
N GLN A 56 -9.35 -7.86 -2.71
CA GLN A 56 -8.36 -7.55 -3.74
C GLN A 56 -6.99 -7.27 -3.11
N LEU A 57 -5.91 -7.70 -3.79
CA LEU A 57 -4.55 -7.52 -3.29
C LEU A 57 -4.19 -6.05 -3.06
N SER A 58 -4.66 -5.14 -3.92
CA SER A 58 -4.46 -3.69 -3.75
C SER A 58 -5.01 -3.19 -2.42
N GLN A 59 -6.22 -3.59 -2.04
CA GLN A 59 -6.84 -3.23 -0.76
C GLN A 59 -6.06 -3.80 0.42
N GLN A 60 -5.62 -5.06 0.31
CA GLN A 60 -4.79 -5.67 1.36
C GLN A 60 -3.46 -4.94 1.53
N LEU A 61 -2.79 -4.59 0.42
CA LEU A 61 -1.55 -3.84 0.44
C LEU A 61 -1.77 -2.44 1.04
N LEU A 62 -2.80 -1.73 0.62
CA LEU A 62 -3.12 -0.41 1.13
C LEU A 62 -3.40 -0.46 2.64
N ALA A 63 -4.04 -1.51 3.15
CA ALA A 63 -4.25 -1.69 4.59
C ALA A 63 -2.94 -1.95 5.38
N GLN A 64 -1.97 -2.62 4.75
CA GLN A 64 -0.72 -3.00 5.39
C GLN A 64 0.34 -1.90 5.30
N GLN A 65 0.37 -1.14 4.21
CA GLN A 65 1.39 -0.13 3.93
C GLN A 65 1.51 0.95 5.03
N PRO A 66 0.43 1.63 5.48
CA PRO A 66 0.51 2.58 6.59
C PRO A 66 0.94 1.90 7.90
N ARG A 67 0.54 0.65 8.15
CA ARG A 67 0.97 -0.08 9.35
C ARG A 67 2.47 -0.31 9.37
N TYR A 68 3.04 -0.70 8.23
CA TYR A 68 4.49 -0.83 8.07
C TYR A 68 5.20 0.52 8.15
N PHE A 69 4.63 1.56 7.57
CA PHE A 69 5.15 2.93 7.63
C PHE A 69 5.35 3.38 9.08
N GLY A 70 4.31 3.32 9.92
CA GLY A 70 4.46 3.73 11.33
C GLY A 70 5.36 2.80 12.15
N LYS A 71 5.42 1.50 11.82
CA LYS A 71 6.39 0.58 12.43
C LYS A 71 7.84 0.98 12.11
N LEU A 72 8.12 1.42 10.89
CA LEU A 72 9.44 1.91 10.49
C LEU A 72 9.73 3.28 11.10
N ALA A 73 8.76 4.19 11.12
CA ALA A 73 8.91 5.54 11.65
C ALA A 73 9.27 5.55 13.14
N LEU A 74 8.61 4.70 13.94
CA LEU A 74 8.82 4.55 15.39
C LEU A 74 10.04 3.67 15.75
N ARG A 75 10.71 3.08 14.77
CA ARG A 75 11.93 2.30 15.02
C ARG A 75 13.10 3.24 15.30
N SER A 76 14.08 2.77 16.07
CA SER A 76 15.38 3.45 16.17
C SER A 76 16.05 3.58 14.80
N ASN A 77 17.01 4.51 14.69
CA ASN A 77 17.85 4.65 13.49
C ASN A 77 18.45 3.31 13.06
N GLY A 78 18.60 3.11 11.75
CA GLY A 78 19.08 1.87 11.17
C GLY A 78 18.76 1.79 9.68
N PRO A 79 19.42 0.89 8.94
CA PRO A 79 19.46 0.94 7.47
C PRO A 79 18.07 0.90 6.81
N ALA A 80 17.12 0.17 7.39
CA ALA A 80 15.75 0.11 6.89
C ALA A 80 14.92 1.40 7.13
N ARG A 81 15.22 2.14 8.20
CA ARG A 81 14.59 3.43 8.49
C ARG A 81 15.24 4.52 7.65
N ASP A 82 16.57 4.51 7.59
CA ASP A 82 17.38 5.52 6.91
C ASP A 82 17.20 5.48 5.38
N SER A 83 16.79 4.34 4.82
CA SER A 83 16.44 4.23 3.40
C SER A 83 15.11 4.91 3.03
N VAL A 84 14.24 5.17 4.01
CA VAL A 84 12.89 5.73 3.79
C VAL A 84 12.79 7.15 4.32
N PHE A 85 13.36 7.40 5.50
CA PHE A 85 13.20 8.64 6.25
C PHE A 85 14.52 9.40 6.37
N ARG A 86 14.44 10.72 6.47
CA ARG A 86 15.60 11.54 6.86
C ARG A 86 16.02 11.21 8.29
N PRO A 87 17.32 11.24 8.60
CA PRO A 87 17.80 11.06 9.97
C PRO A 87 17.13 12.03 10.94
N GLY A 88 16.64 11.51 12.06
CA GLY A 88 15.97 12.32 13.10
C GLY A 88 14.56 12.83 12.75
N ALA A 89 14.05 12.56 11.55
CA ALA A 89 12.72 12.99 11.12
C ALA A 89 11.86 11.82 10.63
N ILE A 90 10.57 12.09 10.42
CA ILE A 90 9.61 11.16 9.78
C ILE A 90 9.26 11.57 8.34
N PHE A 91 9.94 12.60 7.83
CA PHE A 91 9.82 13.01 6.44
C PHE A 91 10.66 12.09 5.56
N LEU A 92 10.18 11.87 4.34
CA LEU A 92 10.86 11.01 3.38
C LEU A 92 12.26 11.55 3.06
N ALA A 93 13.21 10.62 2.93
CA ALA A 93 14.54 10.92 2.43
C ALA A 93 14.43 11.42 0.98
N GLU A 94 15.12 12.53 0.69
CA GLU A 94 15.27 12.97 -0.69
C GLU A 94 16.10 11.95 -1.45
N ARG A 95 15.63 11.58 -2.65
CA ARG A 95 16.36 10.66 -3.50
C ARG A 95 17.48 11.42 -4.18
N ALA A 96 18.72 11.09 -3.86
CA ALA A 96 19.87 11.63 -4.57
C ALA A 96 20.01 10.96 -5.95
N GLY A 97 20.17 11.76 -7.00
CA GLY A 97 20.57 11.32 -8.33
C GLY A 97 19.46 11.09 -9.36
N LEU A 98 19.89 10.78 -10.59
CA LEU A 98 18.98 10.51 -11.71
C LEU A 98 18.27 9.17 -11.55
N ARG A 99 16.99 9.13 -11.89
CA ARG A 99 16.20 7.90 -11.90
C ARG A 99 16.75 6.94 -12.98
N PRO A 100 17.17 5.70 -12.64
CA PRO A 100 17.58 4.72 -13.64
C PRO A 100 16.41 4.38 -14.58
N ARG A 101 16.72 4.09 -15.84
CA ARG A 101 15.73 3.60 -16.82
C ARG A 101 15.15 2.26 -16.33
N GLY A 102 13.84 2.06 -16.54
CA GLY A 102 13.13 0.82 -16.17
C GLY A 102 12.54 0.77 -14.76
N LEU A 103 12.91 1.68 -13.83
CA LEU A 103 12.21 1.78 -12.56
C LEU A 103 10.77 2.30 -12.75
N PRO A 104 9.82 1.94 -11.88
CA PRO A 104 8.53 2.62 -11.82
C PRO A 104 8.72 4.13 -11.60
N ARG A 105 7.85 4.94 -12.22
CA ARG A 105 7.78 6.39 -11.94
C ARG A 105 7.19 6.66 -10.56
N ASP A 106 6.27 5.80 -10.16
CA ASP A 106 5.64 5.86 -8.84
C ASP A 106 6.62 5.41 -7.77
N ILE A 107 6.97 6.35 -6.89
CA ILE A 107 7.82 6.09 -5.74
C ILE A 107 6.91 5.59 -4.62
N TRP A 108 7.07 4.32 -4.27
CA TRP A 108 6.29 3.67 -3.22
C TRP A 108 6.26 4.48 -1.92
N GLY A 109 7.41 5.03 -1.49
CA GLY A 109 7.50 5.83 -0.27
C GLY A 109 6.58 7.05 -0.29
N GLU A 110 6.50 7.75 -1.43
CA GLU A 110 5.62 8.93 -1.59
C GLU A 110 4.15 8.53 -1.57
N GLN A 111 3.78 7.44 -2.24
CA GLN A 111 2.40 6.95 -2.23
C GLN A 111 1.97 6.52 -0.82
N VAL A 112 2.82 5.77 -0.12
CA VAL A 112 2.53 5.34 1.25
C VAL A 112 2.50 6.53 2.21
N PHE A 113 3.35 7.53 2.03
CA PHE A 113 3.34 8.75 2.83
C PHE A 113 2.02 9.51 2.65
N LYS A 114 1.51 9.65 1.42
CA LYS A 114 0.18 10.23 1.17
C LYS A 114 -0.92 9.50 1.93
N HIS A 115 -0.94 8.17 1.85
CA HIS A 115 -1.90 7.35 2.61
C HIS A 115 -1.71 7.48 4.13
N ALA A 116 -0.47 7.61 4.61
CA ALA A 116 -0.19 7.80 6.03
C ALA A 116 -0.68 9.15 6.55
N VAL A 117 -0.49 10.23 5.77
CA VAL A 117 -1.00 11.57 6.08
C VAL A 117 -2.53 11.56 6.13
N LEU A 118 -3.18 10.93 5.14
CA LEU A 118 -4.64 10.78 5.14
C LEU A 118 -5.14 9.96 6.33
N ALA A 119 -4.47 8.85 6.65
CA ALA A 119 -4.82 8.01 7.80
C ALA A 119 -4.66 8.72 9.16
N ALA A 120 -3.69 9.65 9.24
CA ALA A 120 -3.49 10.48 10.42
C ALA A 120 -4.51 11.63 10.53
N GLY A 121 -5.18 12.01 9.44
CA GLY A 121 -6.03 13.20 9.39
C GLY A 121 -5.26 14.50 9.13
N GLY A 122 -4.02 14.42 8.62
CA GLY A 122 -3.16 15.57 8.34
C GLY A 122 -1.69 15.32 8.66
N ALA A 123 -0.82 16.15 8.10
CA ALA A 123 0.64 16.02 8.28
C ALA A 123 1.06 16.32 9.74
N ASP A 124 0.47 17.32 10.37
CA ASP A 124 0.79 17.69 11.76
C ASP A 124 0.38 16.59 12.75
N GLN A 125 -0.80 16.00 12.53
CA GLN A 125 -1.28 14.87 13.33
C GLN A 125 -0.38 13.63 13.14
N LEU A 126 0.14 13.42 11.92
CA LEU A 126 1.09 12.33 11.66
C LEU A 126 2.38 12.51 12.48
N VAL A 127 2.92 13.73 12.54
CA VAL A 127 4.11 14.06 13.35
C VAL A 127 3.85 13.82 14.83
N GLN A 128 2.70 14.25 15.35
CA GLN A 128 2.33 13.99 16.74
C GLN A 128 2.21 12.49 17.04
N LEU A 129 1.51 11.74 16.18
CA LEU A 129 1.26 10.30 16.35
C LEU A 129 2.51 9.42 16.17
N LEU A 130 3.52 9.90 15.45
CA LEU A 130 4.78 9.19 15.20
C LEU A 130 5.97 9.83 15.89
N SER A 131 5.72 10.69 16.88
CA SER A 131 6.76 11.29 17.71
C SER A 131 7.52 10.22 18.52
N PRO A 132 8.80 10.44 18.86
CA PRO A 132 9.56 9.54 19.71
C PRO A 132 8.82 9.30 21.04
N GLY A 133 8.50 8.04 21.34
CA GLY A 133 7.71 7.66 22.53
C GLY A 133 6.22 7.48 22.28
N ALA A 134 5.72 7.77 21.08
CA ALA A 134 4.34 7.52 20.72
C ALA A 134 4.01 6.02 20.62
N SER A 135 2.77 5.66 20.93
CA SER A 135 2.32 4.27 20.94
C SER A 135 2.00 3.78 19.53
N LEU A 136 2.72 2.72 19.10
CA LEU A 136 2.42 2.00 17.86
C LEU A 136 0.98 1.47 17.81
N ARG A 137 0.37 1.22 18.98
CA ARG A 137 -1.03 0.77 19.06
C ARG A 137 -1.99 1.86 18.57
N THR A 138 -1.77 3.10 18.97
CA THR A 138 -2.58 4.25 18.54
C THR A 138 -2.51 4.43 17.03
N TRP A 139 -1.30 4.39 16.47
CA TRP A 139 -1.10 4.43 15.02
C TRP A 139 -1.82 3.28 14.30
N ARG A 140 -1.68 2.04 14.79
CA ARG A 140 -2.33 0.87 14.20
C ARG A 140 -3.85 0.98 14.18
N CYS A 141 -4.45 1.57 15.23
CA CYS A 141 -5.89 1.81 15.26
C CYS A 141 -6.30 2.79 14.15
N LYS A 142 -5.61 3.94 14.02
CA LYS A 142 -5.88 4.93 12.96
C LYS A 142 -5.70 4.35 11.57
N ALA A 143 -4.57 3.69 11.32
CA ALA A 143 -4.29 3.02 10.05
C ALA A 143 -5.33 1.94 9.70
N ARG A 144 -5.88 1.24 10.71
CA ARG A 144 -6.93 0.24 10.50
C ARG A 144 -8.27 0.87 10.15
N ILE A 145 -8.64 1.98 10.79
CA ILE A 145 -9.88 2.72 10.49
C ILE A 145 -9.82 3.23 9.05
N TYR A 146 -8.73 3.90 8.68
CA TYR A 146 -8.50 4.38 7.31
C TYR A 146 -8.63 3.27 6.26
N ALA A 147 -8.05 2.09 6.53
CA ALA A 147 -8.11 0.95 5.62
C ALA A 147 -9.49 0.28 5.53
N PHE A 148 -10.40 0.56 6.47
CA PHE A 148 -11.77 0.07 6.46
C PHE A 148 -12.73 1.03 5.75
N GLU A 149 -12.40 2.33 5.73
CA GLU A 149 -13.17 3.39 5.09
C GLU A 149 -12.93 3.50 3.57
N LEU A 150 -11.97 2.72 3.03
CA LEU A 150 -11.63 2.60 1.60
C LEU A 150 -12.20 1.32 0.98
#